data_AF-A0A228I0T5-F1
#
_entry.id   AF-A0A228I0T5-F1
#
_cell.length_a   1.000
_cell.length_b   1.000
_cell.length_c   1.000
_cell.angle_alpha   90.00
_cell.angle_beta   90.00
_cell.angle_gamma   90.00
#
_symmetry.space_group_name_H-M   'P 1'
#
loop_
_entity.id
_entity.type
_entity.pdbx_description
1 polymer ?
#
loop_
_entity_poly.entity_id
_entity_poly.type
_entity_poly.pdbx_seq_one_letter_code
_entity_poly.pdbx_strand_id
1 'polypeptide(L)'
;MTPEQVMTLAHQAMMVGLLLAAPLLLVALAVGLVVSLFQAATQINEATLSFIPKLLAVAATLVIAGPWMLTTMLDYLRQTLLHVATLGAG
;
A
#
# COMPACT_ATOMS: atom_id res chain seq x y z
N MET A 1 -18.72 -8.09 -21.54
CA MET A 1 -17.59 -8.49 -20.68
C MET A 1 -17.54 -10.00 -20.61
N THR A 2 -16.42 -10.61 -20.97
CA THR A 2 -16.21 -12.06 -20.79
C THR A 2 -15.64 -12.34 -19.39
N PRO A 3 -15.83 -13.55 -18.83
CA PRO A 3 -15.27 -13.92 -17.53
C PRO A 3 -13.74 -13.71 -17.44
N GLU A 4 -13.01 -13.94 -18.53
CA GLU A 4 -11.56 -13.77 -18.62
C GLU A 4 -11.14 -12.30 -18.46
N GLN A 5 -11.93 -11.37 -19.01
CA GLN A 5 -11.70 -9.93 -18.85
C GLN A 5 -11.88 -9.50 -17.39
N VAL A 6 -12.88 -10.04 -16.70
CA VAL A 6 -13.13 -9.75 -15.28
C VAL A 6 -11.97 -10.26 -14.42
N MET A 7 -11.49 -11.47 -14.68
CA MET A 7 -10.34 -12.04 -13.96
C MET A 7 -9.07 -11.23 -14.17
N THR A 8 -8.83 -10.76 -15.40
CA THR A 8 -7.67 -9.92 -15.73
C THR A 8 -7.73 -8.60 -14.97
N LEU A 9 -8.90 -7.94 -14.93
CA LEU A 9 -9.09 -6.70 -14.20
C LEU A 9 -8.88 -6.89 -12.69
N ALA A 10 -9.41 -7.96 -12.12
CA ALA A 10 -9.23 -8.30 -10.71
C ALA A 10 -7.75 -8.54 -10.37
N HIS A 11 -7.01 -9.24 -11.24
CA HIS A 11 -5.57 -9.45 -11.06
C HIS A 11 -4.80 -8.13 -11.06
N GLN A 12 -5.08 -7.24 -12.02
CA GLN A 12 -4.43 -5.94 -12.10
C GLN A 12 -4.76 -5.06 -10.88
N ALA A 13 -6.01 -5.10 -10.41
CA ALA A 13 -6.41 -4.42 -9.17
C ALA A 13 -5.59 -4.88 -7.97
N MET A 14 -5.42 -6.20 -7.81
CA MET A 14 -4.60 -6.76 -6.72
C MET A 14 -3.14 -6.36 -6.84
N MET A 15 -2.57 -6.40 -8.04
CA MET A 15 -1.18 -5.97 -8.26
C MET A 15 -0.96 -4.50 -7.90
N VAL A 16 -1.84 -3.61 -8.35
CA VAL A 16 -1.77 -2.18 -8.01
C VAL A 16 -1.95 -1.98 -6.51
N GLY A 17 -2.94 -2.65 -5.89
CA GLY A 17 -3.14 -2.59 -4.44
C GLY A 17 -1.92 -3.04 -3.65
N LEU A 18 -1.29 -4.15 -4.04
CA LEU A 18 -0.07 -4.66 -3.42
C LEU A 18 1.10 -3.67 -3.60
N LEU A 19 1.27 -3.13 -4.80
CA LEU A 19 2.33 -2.17 -5.11
C LEU A 19 2.21 -0.88 -4.26
N LEU A 20 0.98 -0.39 -4.09
CA LEU A 20 0.69 0.78 -3.25
C LEU A 20 0.89 0.50 -1.76
N ALA A 21 0.51 -0.70 -1.29
CA ALA A 21 0.67 -1.08 0.11
C ALA A 21 2.13 -1.41 0.49
N ALA A 22 2.92 -1.95 -0.45
CA ALA A 22 4.27 -2.43 -0.22
C ALA A 22 5.19 -1.46 0.54
N PRO A 23 5.38 -0.19 0.14
CA PRO A 23 6.29 0.72 0.85
C PRO A 23 5.86 0.96 2.29
N LEU A 24 4.55 1.12 2.53
CA LEU A 24 4.01 1.36 3.87
C LEU A 24 4.20 0.12 4.77
N LEU A 25 3.92 -1.07 4.23
CA LEU A 25 4.06 -2.34 4.96
C LEU A 25 5.53 -2.66 5.27
N LEU A 26 6.43 -2.47 4.30
CA LEU A 26 7.86 -2.71 4.49
C LEU A 26 8.45 -1.79 5.56
N VAL A 27 8.09 -0.51 5.55
CA VAL A 27 8.55 0.44 6.58
C VAL A 27 7.95 0.11 7.94
N ALA A 28 6.64 -0.20 8.01
CA ALA A 28 5.98 -0.59 9.25
C ALA A 28 6.60 -1.86 9.86
N LEU A 29 6.95 -2.83 9.01
CA LEU A 29 7.62 -4.07 9.39
C LEU A 29 9.03 -3.80 9.90
N ALA A 30 9.86 -3.07 9.13
CA ALA A 30 11.24 -2.80 9.49
C ALA A 30 11.34 -2.03 10.81
N VAL A 31 10.55 -0.96 10.98
CA VAL A 31 10.54 -0.17 12.21
C VAL A 31 9.97 -0.97 13.38
N GLY A 32 8.88 -1.73 13.15
CA GLY A 32 8.33 -2.62 14.16
C GLY A 32 9.34 -3.64 14.66
N LEU A 33 10.10 -4.25 13.75
CA LEU A 33 11.12 -5.24 14.07
C LEU A 33 12.25 -4.61 14.90
N VAL A 34 12.82 -3.50 14.44
CA VAL A 34 13.90 -2.79 15.14
C VAL A 34 13.45 -2.41 16.56
N VAL A 35 12.28 -1.82 16.68
CA VAL A 35 11.74 -1.38 17.98
C VAL A 35 11.40 -2.57 18.89
N SER A 36 10.97 -3.71 18.34
CA SER A 36 10.73 -4.93 19.12
C SER A 36 12.02 -5.56 19.65
N LEU A 37 13.10 -5.49 18.87
CA LEU A 37 14.42 -5.96 19.28
C LEU A 37 14.97 -5.09 20.41
N PHE A 38 14.83 -3.76 20.29
CA PHE A 38 15.21 -2.83 21.35
C PHE A 38 14.44 -3.10 22.66
N GLN A 39 13.13 -3.23 22.57
CA GLN A 39 12.27 -3.56 23.72
C GLN A 39 12.69 -4.86 24.40
N ALA A 40 12.98 -5.91 23.62
CA ALA A 40 13.44 -7.18 24.14
C ALA A 40 14.83 -7.08 24.80
N ALA A 41 15.76 -6.36 24.18
CA ALA A 41 17.12 -6.18 24.69
C ALA A 41 17.17 -5.38 26.00
N THR A 42 16.30 -4.37 26.16
CA THR A 42 16.24 -3.54 27.37
C THR A 42 15.21 -4.00 28.40
N GLN A 43 14.47 -5.09 28.12
CA GLN A 43 13.36 -5.57 28.94
C GLN A 43 12.26 -4.51 29.18
N ILE A 44 12.10 -3.57 28.25
CA ILE A 44 11.04 -2.55 28.32
C ILE A 44 9.87 -3.05 27.46
N ASN A 45 8.70 -3.26 28.06
CA ASN A 45 7.50 -3.71 27.35
C ASN A 45 6.39 -2.66 27.45
N GLU A 46 6.64 -1.51 26.83
CA GLU A 46 5.72 -0.37 26.82
C GLU A 46 5.07 -0.26 25.44
N ALA A 47 3.76 -0.47 25.37
CA ALA A 47 3.02 -0.52 24.11
C ALA A 47 3.20 0.75 23.26
N THR A 48 3.31 1.92 23.89
CA THR A 48 3.51 3.23 23.24
C THR A 48 4.86 3.34 22.52
N LEU A 49 5.93 2.74 23.05
CA LEU A 49 7.26 2.75 22.41
C LEU A 49 7.24 1.99 21.08
N SER A 50 6.40 0.95 20.96
CA SER A 50 6.23 0.22 19.70
C SER A 50 5.40 0.96 18.66
N PHE A 51 4.50 1.84 19.11
CA PHE A 51 3.47 2.46 18.28
C PHE A 51 3.96 3.78 17.65
N ILE A 52 4.50 4.70 18.46
CA ILE A 52 4.82 6.07 18.00
C ILE A 52 5.89 6.08 16.91
N PRO A 53 7.06 5.41 17.04
CA PRO A 53 8.08 5.41 16.00
C PRO A 53 7.58 4.82 14.68
N LYS A 54 6.75 3.77 14.76
CA LYS A 54 6.14 3.13 13.59
C LYS A 54 5.17 4.08 12.88
N LEU A 55 4.31 4.77 13.64
CA LEU A 55 3.38 5.75 13.10
C LEU A 55 4.09 6.87 12.35
N LEU A 56 5.15 7.44 12.94
CA LEU A 56 5.94 8.50 12.33
C LEU A 56 6.63 8.01 11.04
N ALA A 57 7.17 6.80 11.05
CA ALA A 57 7.82 6.23 9.87
C ALA A 57 6.83 5.97 8.72
N VAL A 58 5.65 5.44 9.02
CA VAL A 58 4.58 5.25 8.03
C VAL A 58 4.09 6.59 7.49
N ALA A 59 3.90 7.60 8.34
CA ALA A 59 3.51 8.94 7.92
C ALA A 59 4.57 9.58 7.01
N ALA A 60 5.85 9.49 7.36
CA ALA A 60 6.94 9.98 6.52
C ALA A 60 6.99 9.25 5.16
N THR A 61 6.77 7.93 5.17
CA THR A 61 6.69 7.13 3.94
C THR A 61 5.54 7.59 3.06
N LEU A 62 4.38 7.89 3.65
CA LEU A 62 3.23 8.41 2.91
C LEU A 62 3.51 9.78 2.30
N VAL A 63 4.23 10.67 2.99
CA VAL A 63 4.62 11.98 2.45
C VAL A 63 5.58 11.82 1.27
N ILE A 64 6.55 10.91 1.38
CA ILE A 64 7.59 10.71 0.35
C ILE A 64 7.04 9.94 -0.85
N ALA A 65 6.36 8.82 -0.61
CA ALA A 65 5.81 7.95 -1.67
C ALA A 65 4.44 8.41 -2.17
N GLY A 66 3.76 9.29 -1.43
CA GLY A 66 2.40 9.76 -1.70
C GLY A 66 2.18 10.26 -3.14
N PRO A 67 3.02 11.14 -3.70
CA PRO A 67 2.86 11.60 -5.07
C PRO A 67 2.85 10.44 -6.08
N TRP A 68 3.78 9.49 -5.95
CA TRP A 68 3.86 8.31 -6.82
C TRP A 68 2.68 7.34 -6.62
N MET A 69 2.24 7.18 -5.38
CA MET A 69 1.05 6.37 -5.07
C MET A 69 -0.21 6.96 -5.73
N LEU A 70 -0.36 8.29 -5.67
CA LEU A 70 -1.47 9.00 -6.30
C LEU A 70 -1.44 8.88 -7.81
N THR A 71 -0.29 9.07 -8.47
CA THR A 71 -0.19 8.92 -9.93
C THR A 71 -0.53 7.49 -10.36
N THR A 72 0.01 6.49 -9.66
CA THR A 72 -0.25 5.07 -9.95
C THR A 72 -1.73 4.72 -9.82
N MET A 73 -2.39 5.22 -8.76
CA MET A 73 -3.82 5.01 -8.55
C MET A 73 -4.67 5.71 -9.60
N LEU A 74 -4.33 6.95 -9.96
CA LEU A 74 -5.04 7.72 -10.98
C LEU A 74 -4.91 7.08 -12.37
N ASP A 75 -3.73 6.56 -12.71
CA ASP A 75 -3.50 5.89 -13.99
C ASP A 75 -4.30 4.59 -14.08
N TYR A 76 -4.30 3.79 -13.01
CA TYR A 76 -5.14 2.60 -12.93
C TYR A 76 -6.64 2.93 -13.06
N LEU A 77 -7.10 3.98 -12.36
CA LEU A 77 -8.50 4.42 -12.44
C LEU A 77 -8.88 4.87 -13.86
N ARG A 78 -8.05 5.69 -14.51
CA ARG A 78 -8.28 6.13 -15.90
C ARG A 78 -8.36 4.96 -16.85
N GLN A 79 -7.40 4.03 -16.77
CA GLN A 79 -7.40 2.84 -17.61
C GLN A 79 -8.67 2.01 -17.40
N THR A 80 -9.07 1.80 -16.15
CA THR A 80 -10.27 1.01 -15.83
C THR A 80 -11.54 1.68 -16.35
N LEU A 81 -11.70 2.99 -16.15
CA LEU A 81 -12.87 3.73 -16.62
C LEU A 81 -12.97 3.74 -18.15
N LEU A 82 -11.84 3.90 -18.85
CA LEU A 82 -11.82 3.83 -20.32
C LEU A 82 -12.24 2.45 -20.82
N HIS A 83 -11.73 1.37 -20.21
CA HIS A 83 -12.15 0.01 -20.56
C HIS A 83 -13.65 -0.20 -20.35
N VAL A 84 -14.22 0.29 -19.24
CA VAL A 84 -15.66 0.19 -18.98
C VAL A 84 -16.48 1.03 -19.98
N ALA A 85 -16.05 2.26 -20.27
CA ALA A 85 -16.77 3.15 -21.20
C ALA A 85 -16.86 2.56 -22.62
N THR A 86 -15.79 1.93 -23.10
CA THR A 86 -15.79 1.28 -24.44
C THR A 86 -16.76 0.10 -24.54
N LEU A 87 -17.11 -0.54 -23.43
CA LEU A 87 -18.05 -1.66 -23.38
C LEU A 87 -19.52 -1.23 -23.37
N GLY A 88 -19.82 0.01 -23.00
CA GLY A 88 -21.18 0.58 -23.04
C GLY A 88 -21.52 1.28 -24.36
N ALA A 89 -20.55 1.46 -25.25
CA ALA A 89 -20.69 2.16 -26.53
C ALA A 89 -20.88 1.20 -27.74
N GLY A 90 -21.06 -0.10 -27.50
CA GLY A 90 -21.26 -1.15 -28.51
C GLY A 90 -22.49 -1.99 -28.22
#